data_AF-A0A936UCB1-F1
#
_entry.id   AF-A0A936UCB1-F1
#
_cell.length_a   1.000
_cell.length_b   1.000
_cell.length_c   1.000
_cell.angle_alpha   90.00
_cell.angle_beta   90.00
_cell.angle_gamma   90.00
#
_symmetry.space_group_name_H-M   'P 1'
#
loop_
_entity.id
_entity.type
_entity.pdbx_description
1 polymer ?
#
loop_
_entity_poly.entity_id
_entity_poly.type
_entity_poly.pdbx_seq_one_letter_code
_entity_poly.pdbx_strand_id
1 'polypeptide(L)'
;MPIAEDTWVQVEEYYRLNTLGQANGAHMTWVNGNPQIIRSNLQPRTDATQKFSCSYLVIGMDYWINTGSTQGVGVWYDDHYLDTTRARLVLANAASWNASTIRSPQPATSWSTTGVVAQFKPAGFASGTDAWLYLIRADGSVSPGWKIRLP
;
A
#
# COMPACT_ATOMS: atom_id res chain seq x y z
N MET A 1 -4.80 15.21 -5.77
CA MET A 1 -4.50 15.29 -7.21
C MET A 1 -5.66 14.65 -7.94
N PRO A 2 -6.26 15.28 -8.97
CA PRO A 2 -7.29 14.61 -9.77
C PRO A 2 -6.66 13.39 -10.45
N ILE A 3 -7.31 12.24 -10.31
CA ILE A 3 -6.93 11.00 -11.01
C ILE A 3 -7.68 11.02 -12.34
N ALA A 4 -6.96 10.83 -13.45
CA ALA A 4 -7.60 10.74 -14.76
C ALA A 4 -8.46 9.49 -14.86
N GLU A 5 -9.55 9.57 -15.62
CA GLU A 5 -10.34 8.40 -16.01
C GLU A 5 -9.48 7.40 -16.79
N ASP A 6 -9.88 6.13 -16.82
CA ASP A 6 -9.20 5.04 -17.53
C ASP A 6 -7.72 4.83 -17.18
N THR A 7 -7.34 5.16 -15.94
CA THR A 7 -5.96 5.05 -15.47
C THR A 7 -5.85 4.12 -14.26
N TRP A 8 -4.95 3.13 -14.33
CA TRP A 8 -4.57 2.33 -13.17
C TRP A 8 -3.79 3.19 -12.17
N VAL A 9 -4.21 3.15 -10.92
CA VAL A 9 -3.47 3.73 -9.79
C VAL A 9 -3.18 2.68 -8.75
N GLN A 10 -2.03 2.81 -8.11
CA GLN A 10 -1.72 2.05 -6.92
C GLN A 10 -2.21 2.83 -5.69
N VAL A 11 -3.01 2.18 -4.84
CA VAL A 11 -3.38 2.69 -3.53
C VAL A 11 -2.63 1.91 -2.45
N GLU A 12 -2.02 2.63 -1.51
CA GLU A 12 -1.43 2.06 -0.29
C GLU A 12 -2.11 2.70 0.93
N GLU A 13 -2.52 1.88 1.88
CA GLU A 13 -3.07 2.34 3.15
C GLU A 13 -2.36 1.68 4.33
N TYR A 14 -2.11 2.48 5.38
CA TYR A 14 -1.62 2.02 6.66
C TYR A 14 -2.48 2.60 7.78
N TYR A 15 -2.95 1.71 8.65
CA TYR A 15 -3.72 2.07 9.83
C TYR A 15 -3.12 1.45 11.08
N ARG A 16 -3.07 2.22 12.17
CA ARG A 16 -2.64 1.77 13.49
C ARG A 16 -3.49 2.40 14.57
N LEU A 17 -4.07 1.57 15.44
CA LEU A 17 -4.72 2.06 16.65
C LEU A 17 -3.74 2.77 17.58
N ASN A 18 -4.25 3.69 18.38
CA ASN A 18 -3.47 4.36 19.41
C ASN A 18 -3.21 3.46 20.63
N THR A 19 -2.23 3.84 21.44
CA THR A 19 -2.13 3.45 22.86
C THR A 19 -3.27 4.12 23.65
N LEU A 20 -3.88 3.42 24.61
CA LEU A 20 -4.99 3.99 25.39
C LEU A 20 -4.57 5.26 26.13
N GLY A 21 -5.42 6.29 26.07
CA GLY A 21 -5.16 7.60 26.66
C GLY A 21 -4.12 8.45 25.91
N GLN A 22 -3.59 7.99 24.77
CA GLN A 22 -2.61 8.72 23.96
C GLN A 22 -3.16 8.95 22.56
N ALA A 23 -2.94 10.14 22.00
CA ALA A 23 -3.25 10.46 20.61
C ALA A 23 -2.05 10.13 19.70
N ASN A 24 -1.73 8.83 19.57
CA ASN A 24 -0.57 8.34 18.79
C ASN A 24 -0.94 7.27 17.74
N GLY A 25 -2.23 7.14 17.42
CA GLY A 25 -2.72 6.32 16.31
C GLY A 25 -2.35 6.93 14.96
N ALA A 26 -2.36 6.11 13.91
CA ALA A 26 -1.97 6.52 12.57
C ALA A 26 -2.98 6.09 11.52
N HIS A 27 -3.19 6.97 10.53
CA HIS A 27 -3.87 6.67 9.28
C HIS A 27 -3.09 7.38 8.17
N MET A 28 -2.60 6.60 7.22
CA MET A 28 -1.80 7.10 6.11
C MET A 28 -2.26 6.45 4.82
N THR A 29 -2.38 7.26 3.77
CA THR A 29 -2.78 6.80 2.44
C THR A 29 -1.86 7.42 1.40
N TRP A 30 -1.44 6.61 0.43
CA TRP A 30 -0.69 7.05 -0.73
C TRP A 30 -1.39 6.60 -2.00
N VAL A 31 -1.30 7.43 -3.04
CA VAL A 31 -1.73 7.11 -4.40
C VAL A 31 -0.54 7.30 -5.32
N ASN A 32 -0.15 6.23 -6.03
CA ASN A 32 1.07 6.19 -6.87
C ASN A 32 2.30 6.70 -6.10
N GLY A 33 2.44 6.26 -4.84
CA GLY A 33 3.51 6.67 -3.94
C GLY A 33 3.41 8.09 -3.38
N ASN A 34 2.46 8.91 -3.83
CA ASN A 34 2.24 10.28 -3.36
C ASN A 34 1.32 10.31 -2.14
N PRO A 35 1.70 10.98 -1.04
CA PRO A 35 0.88 11.05 0.16
C PRO A 35 -0.43 11.79 -0.11
N GLN A 36 -1.56 11.19 0.26
CA GLN A 36 -2.89 11.81 0.24
C GLN A 36 -3.38 12.13 1.66
N ILE A 37 -3.14 11.21 2.60
CA ILE A 37 -3.46 11.36 4.01
C ILE A 37 -2.22 10.98 4.81
N ILE A 38 -1.80 11.83 5.75
CA ILE A 38 -0.73 11.53 6.71
C ILE A 38 -1.17 12.05 8.07
N ARG A 39 -1.74 11.18 8.89
CA ARG A 39 -2.16 11.49 10.27
C ARG A 39 -1.46 10.53 11.23
N SER A 40 -0.82 11.06 12.25
CA SER A 40 -0.06 10.28 13.26
C SER A 40 -0.41 10.63 14.70
N ASN A 41 -1.40 11.49 14.89
CA ASN A 41 -1.89 12.00 16.17
C ASN A 41 -3.35 11.61 16.42
N LEU A 42 -3.75 10.41 16.01
CA LEU A 42 -5.14 9.96 16.13
C LEU A 42 -5.39 9.23 17.46
N GLN A 43 -6.62 9.28 17.95
CA GLN A 43 -7.09 8.45 19.07
C GLN A 43 -8.34 7.66 18.67
N PRO A 44 -8.25 6.71 17.72
CA PRO A 44 -9.41 5.98 17.21
C PRO A 44 -10.05 5.04 18.23
N ARG A 45 -9.36 4.69 19.32
CA ARG A 45 -9.93 3.92 20.42
C ARG A 45 -9.74 4.60 21.77
N THR A 46 -10.76 4.48 22.60
CA THR A 46 -10.79 4.92 23.99
C THR A 46 -10.82 3.74 24.96
N ASP A 47 -11.08 2.52 24.46
CA ASP A 47 -11.20 1.31 25.27
C ASP A 47 -10.35 0.14 24.71
N ALA A 48 -9.92 -0.77 25.59
CA ALA A 48 -9.11 -1.94 25.23
C ALA A 48 -9.87 -2.98 24.38
N THR A 49 -11.19 -3.02 24.50
CA THR A 49 -12.11 -3.93 23.79
C THR A 49 -12.33 -3.51 22.34
N GLN A 50 -12.13 -2.22 22.01
CA GLN A 50 -12.20 -1.73 20.64
C GLN A 50 -11.00 -2.24 19.83
N LYS A 51 -11.26 -3.20 18.95
CA LYS A 51 -10.25 -3.80 18.06
C LYS A 51 -10.44 -3.27 16.63
N PHE A 52 -9.34 -3.19 15.91
CA PHE A 52 -9.37 -2.97 14.47
C PHE A 52 -9.60 -4.34 13.82
N SER A 53 -10.84 -4.56 13.39
CA SER A 53 -11.26 -5.79 12.75
C SER A 53 -11.12 -5.62 11.24
N CYS A 54 -10.00 -6.03 10.65
CA CYS A 54 -9.89 -6.25 9.21
C CYS A 54 -10.57 -7.56 8.81
N SER A 55 -11.84 -7.74 9.21
CA SER A 55 -12.57 -9.00 8.98
C SER A 55 -13.06 -9.15 7.54
N TYR A 56 -13.05 -8.08 6.75
CA TYR A 56 -13.42 -8.09 5.35
C TYR A 56 -12.74 -6.92 4.62
N LEU A 57 -12.23 -7.19 3.42
CA LEU A 57 -11.84 -6.16 2.46
C LEU A 57 -13.11 -5.76 1.70
N VAL A 58 -13.50 -4.49 1.80
CA VAL A 58 -14.55 -3.95 0.92
C VAL A 58 -13.91 -3.58 -0.39
N ILE A 59 -14.07 -4.45 -1.39
CA ILE A 59 -13.78 -4.13 -2.78
C ILE A 59 -15.09 -3.62 -3.38
N GLY A 60 -15.21 -2.31 -3.55
CA GLY A 60 -16.41 -1.69 -4.09
C GLY A 60 -16.29 -0.18 -4.18
N MET A 61 -17.01 0.42 -5.12
CA MET A 61 -17.20 1.86 -5.15
C MET A 61 -18.45 2.22 -4.35
N ASP A 62 -18.34 3.18 -3.44
CA ASP A 62 -19.47 4.05 -3.10
C ASP A 62 -19.47 5.20 -4.11
N TYR A 63 -20.43 5.23 -5.03
CA TYR A 63 -20.61 6.35 -5.96
C TYR A 63 -22.02 6.94 -5.87
N TRP A 64 -22.10 8.24 -6.16
CA TRP A 64 -23.33 8.92 -6.55
C TRP A 64 -23.31 9.07 -8.07
N ILE A 65 -24.18 8.38 -8.81
CA ILE A 65 -24.34 8.64 -10.25
C ILE A 65 -25.21 9.88 -10.40
N ASN A 66 -24.69 10.88 -11.11
CA ASN A 66 -25.52 11.99 -11.55
C ASN A 66 -26.70 11.46 -12.38
N THR A 67 -27.90 11.96 -12.14
CA THR A 67 -29.15 11.51 -12.79
C THR A 67 -29.17 11.57 -14.33
N GLY A 68 -28.14 12.16 -14.96
CA GLY A 68 -27.95 12.21 -16.41
C GLY A 68 -26.84 11.31 -16.98
N SER A 69 -26.16 10.50 -16.16
CA SER A 69 -25.12 9.59 -16.68
C SER A 69 -25.76 8.46 -17.49
N THR A 70 -25.42 8.38 -18.78
CA THR A 70 -25.83 7.29 -19.67
C THR A 70 -24.81 6.16 -19.72
N GLN A 71 -23.62 6.38 -19.16
CA GLN A 71 -22.58 5.37 -18.99
C GLN A 71 -22.58 4.92 -17.53
N GLY A 72 -22.67 3.62 -17.29
CA GLY A 72 -22.43 3.06 -15.97
C GLY A 72 -20.97 3.30 -15.56
N VAL A 73 -20.71 3.47 -14.27
CA VAL A 73 -19.33 3.58 -13.78
C VAL A 73 -18.77 2.18 -13.60
N GLY A 74 -17.67 1.87 -14.30
CA GLY A 74 -16.88 0.66 -14.09
C GLY A 74 -15.63 1.00 -13.28
N VAL A 75 -15.34 0.22 -12.25
CA VAL A 75 -14.02 0.23 -11.60
C VAL A 75 -13.49 -1.17 -11.51
N TRP A 76 -12.22 -1.30 -11.84
CA TRP A 76 -11.46 -2.54 -11.78
C TRP A 76 -10.47 -2.45 -10.63
N TYR A 77 -10.27 -3.57 -9.96
CA TYR A 77 -9.31 -3.71 -8.88
C TYR A 77 -8.45 -4.93 -9.17
N ASP A 78 -7.16 -4.82 -8.91
CA ASP A 78 -6.20 -5.92 -9.06
C ASP A 78 -5.10 -5.79 -8.01
N ASP A 79 -4.33 -6.87 -7.81
CA ASP A 79 -3.13 -6.93 -6.96
C ASP A 79 -3.35 -6.53 -5.49
N HIS A 80 -4.47 -6.99 -4.89
CA HIS A 80 -4.73 -6.77 -3.48
C HIS A 80 -3.71 -7.47 -2.59
N TYR A 81 -3.10 -6.69 -1.70
CA TYR A 81 -2.24 -7.17 -0.63
C TYR A 81 -2.72 -6.60 0.70
N LEU A 82 -2.96 -7.49 1.66
CA LEU A 82 -3.35 -7.14 3.02
C LEU A 82 -2.44 -7.85 4.00
N ASP A 83 -1.94 -7.10 4.97
CA ASP A 83 -1.06 -7.62 6.02
C ASP A 83 -1.42 -6.95 7.36
N THR A 84 -1.04 -7.61 8.44
CA THR A 84 -1.19 -7.10 9.82
C THR A 84 0.01 -6.26 10.26
N THR A 85 1.08 -6.22 9.46
CA THR A 85 2.27 -5.43 9.74
C THR A 85 2.60 -4.48 8.59
N ARG A 86 3.36 -3.43 8.89
CA ARG A 86 3.92 -2.55 7.85
C ARG A 86 5.14 -3.19 7.16
N ALA A 87 5.72 -4.23 7.74
CA ALA A 87 6.94 -4.85 7.25
C ALA A 87 6.64 -5.67 6.00
N ARG A 88 7.31 -5.35 4.88
CA ARG A 88 7.06 -6.00 3.59
C ARG A 88 8.20 -5.74 2.61
N LEU A 89 8.38 -6.69 1.70
CA LEU A 89 9.24 -6.54 0.54
C LEU A 89 8.44 -5.89 -0.59
N VAL A 90 9.04 -4.96 -1.32
CA VAL A 90 8.35 -4.19 -2.37
C VAL A 90 9.24 -4.08 -3.60
N LEU A 91 8.70 -4.44 -4.76
CA LEU A 91 9.27 -4.18 -6.06
C LEU A 91 8.76 -2.83 -6.57
N ALA A 92 9.67 -1.92 -6.94
CA ALA A 92 9.31 -0.57 -7.33
C ALA A 92 10.04 -0.08 -8.58
N ASN A 93 9.47 0.93 -9.25
CA ASN A 93 9.93 1.43 -10.54
C ASN A 93 11.00 2.52 -10.51
N ALA A 94 11.46 2.95 -9.34
CA ALA A 94 12.48 3.99 -9.22
C ALA A 94 13.58 3.65 -8.21
N ALA A 95 14.76 4.21 -8.46
CA ALA A 95 15.96 4.06 -7.61
C ALA A 95 15.88 4.73 -6.24
N SER A 96 14.87 5.59 -6.03
CA SER A 96 14.56 6.14 -4.72
C SER A 96 13.10 5.89 -4.39
N TRP A 97 12.82 5.51 -3.14
CA TRP A 97 11.48 5.19 -2.67
C TRP A 97 10.47 6.33 -2.91
N ASN A 98 10.88 7.57 -2.64
CA ASN A 98 10.02 8.75 -2.78
C ASN A 98 9.71 9.09 -4.24
N ALA A 99 10.53 8.65 -5.20
CA ALA A 99 10.24 8.81 -6.63
C ALA A 99 9.44 7.65 -7.22
N SER A 100 9.29 6.53 -6.50
CA SER A 100 8.57 5.35 -6.98
C SER A 100 7.07 5.60 -7.05
N THR A 101 6.50 5.49 -8.24
CA THR A 101 5.07 5.63 -8.52
C THR A 101 4.35 4.28 -8.67
N ILE A 102 5.10 3.19 -8.86
CA ILE A 102 4.62 1.82 -8.84
C ILE A 102 5.40 1.09 -7.75
N ARG A 103 4.69 0.50 -6.78
CA ARG A 103 5.26 -0.19 -5.61
C ARG A 103 4.51 -1.50 -5.34
N SER A 104 4.84 -2.56 -6.04
CA SER A 104 4.19 -3.86 -5.89
C SER A 104 4.75 -4.66 -4.70
N PRO A 105 3.95 -4.97 -3.66
CA PRO A 105 4.38 -5.86 -2.60
C PRO A 105 4.75 -7.24 -3.15
N GLN A 106 5.84 -7.81 -2.64
CA GLN A 106 6.32 -9.15 -2.96
C GLN A 106 6.07 -10.00 -1.71
N PRO A 107 4.96 -10.77 -1.63
CA PRO A 107 4.60 -11.49 -0.42
C PRO A 107 5.74 -12.41 0.01
N ALA A 108 6.20 -12.18 1.24
CA ALA A 108 7.25 -12.99 1.84
C ALA A 108 6.71 -14.38 2.18
N THR A 109 7.45 -15.42 1.80
CA THR A 109 7.18 -16.81 2.19
C THR A 109 7.89 -17.18 3.48
N SER A 110 8.96 -16.48 3.83
CA SER A 110 9.61 -16.59 5.14
C SER A 110 10.37 -15.33 5.54
N TRP A 111 10.48 -15.12 6.84
CA TRP A 111 11.26 -14.06 7.46
C TRP A 111 12.28 -14.66 8.43
N SER A 112 13.47 -14.09 8.47
CA SER A 112 14.45 -14.34 9.51
C SER A 112 15.10 -13.02 9.94
N THR A 113 15.97 -13.08 10.94
CA THR A 113 16.78 -11.92 11.35
C THR A 113 17.79 -11.49 10.29
N THR A 114 18.12 -12.37 9.33
CA THR A 114 19.15 -12.16 8.32
C THR A 114 18.62 -12.04 6.90
N GLY A 115 17.33 -12.31 6.66
CA GLY A 115 16.79 -12.26 5.31
C GLY A 115 15.29 -12.45 5.22
N VAL A 116 14.81 -12.25 3.99
CA VAL A 116 13.41 -12.43 3.58
C VAL A 116 13.42 -13.27 2.32
N VAL A 117 12.63 -14.34 2.30
CA VAL A 117 12.34 -15.08 1.07
C VAL A 117 10.95 -14.65 0.61
N ALA A 118 10.80 -14.36 -0.67
CA ALA A 118 9.54 -13.91 -1.24
C ALA A 118 9.28 -14.56 -2.60
N GLN A 119 8.00 -14.65 -2.96
CA GLN A 119 7.62 -15.01 -4.32
C GLN A 119 7.79 -13.77 -5.21
N PHE A 120 8.61 -13.89 -6.25
CA PHE A 120 8.75 -12.84 -7.25
C PHE A 120 7.47 -12.74 -8.09
N LYS A 121 6.88 -11.54 -8.11
CA LYS A 121 5.72 -11.17 -8.90
C LYS A 121 6.07 -9.90 -9.69
N PRO A 122 6.19 -9.97 -11.02
CA PRO A 122 6.59 -8.83 -11.83
C PRO A 122 5.52 -7.74 -11.92
N ALA A 123 4.26 -7.99 -11.54
CA ALA A 123 3.22 -6.98 -11.29
C ALA A 123 3.14 -5.82 -12.31
N GLY A 124 3.02 -6.17 -13.59
CA GLY A 124 2.88 -5.20 -14.68
C GLY A 124 4.20 -4.56 -15.16
N PHE A 125 5.34 -4.90 -14.56
CA PHE A 125 6.63 -4.48 -15.08
C PHE A 125 7.01 -5.29 -16.32
N ALA A 126 7.55 -4.62 -17.34
CA ALA A 126 7.99 -5.27 -18.56
C ALA A 126 9.28 -6.09 -18.34
N SER A 127 9.36 -7.25 -19.00
CA SER A 127 10.56 -8.08 -19.05
C SER A 127 11.76 -7.27 -19.55
N GLY A 128 12.94 -7.54 -18.99
CA GLY A 128 14.14 -6.79 -19.34
C GLY A 128 14.03 -5.30 -19.01
N THR A 129 13.33 -4.91 -17.94
CA THR A 129 13.43 -3.57 -17.38
C THR A 129 14.15 -3.59 -16.04
N ASP A 130 14.65 -2.42 -15.65
CA ASP A 130 15.25 -2.24 -14.33
C ASP A 130 14.15 -1.94 -13.32
N ALA A 131 14.23 -2.59 -12.17
CA ALA A 131 13.38 -2.32 -11.02
C ALA A 131 14.23 -2.28 -9.75
N TRP A 132 13.63 -1.85 -8.65
CA TRP A 132 14.29 -1.73 -7.37
C TRP A 132 13.50 -2.45 -6.29
N LEU A 133 14.19 -3.31 -5.56
CA LEU A 133 13.65 -3.99 -4.41
C LEU A 133 13.89 -3.13 -3.16
N TYR A 134 12.86 -2.99 -2.34
CA TYR A 134 12.92 -2.28 -1.06
C TYR A 134 12.35 -3.17 0.04
N LEU A 135 12.97 -3.09 1.22
CA LEU A 135 12.43 -3.63 2.44
C LEU A 135 11.83 -2.49 3.27
N ILE A 136 10.53 -2.55 3.50
CA ILE A 136 9.84 -1.70 4.47
C ILE A 136 9.86 -2.44 5.80
N ARG A 137 10.29 -1.78 6.87
CA ARG A 137 10.32 -2.34 8.22
C ARG A 137 9.02 -2.05 8.98
N ALA A 138 8.83 -2.72 10.11
CA ALA A 138 7.63 -2.57 10.93
C ALA A 138 7.42 -1.14 11.46
N ASP A 139 8.50 -0.40 11.69
CA ASP A 139 8.48 1.02 12.07
C ASP A 139 8.18 1.96 10.89
N GLY A 140 8.19 1.43 9.67
CA GLY A 140 7.99 2.17 8.44
C GLY A 140 9.24 2.72 7.78
N SER A 141 10.42 2.49 8.35
CA SER A 141 11.68 2.84 7.71
C SER A 141 11.89 2.01 6.44
N VAL A 142 12.52 2.63 5.44
CA VAL A 142 12.79 2.02 4.13
C VAL A 142 14.27 1.68 4.04
N SER A 143 14.61 0.50 3.51
CA SER A 143 16.00 0.16 3.19
C SER A 143 16.54 1.00 2.03
N PRO A 144 17.86 1.02 1.81
CA PRO A 144 18.40 1.30 0.48
C PRO A 144 17.76 0.38 -0.56
N GLY A 145 17.59 0.88 -1.79
CA GLY A 145 17.04 0.09 -2.89
C GLY A 145 18.08 -0.81 -3.52
N TRP A 146 17.73 -2.07 -3.79
CA TRP A 146 18.55 -2.99 -4.58
C TRP A 146 18.07 -3.03 -6.01
N LYS A 147 18.92 -2.59 -6.95
CA LYS A 147 18.59 -2.67 -8.37
C LYS A 147 18.54 -4.13 -8.80
N ILE A 148 17.48 -4.51 -9.50
CA ILE A 148 17.31 -5.81 -10.13
C ILE A 148 16.94 -5.64 -11.60
N ARG A 149 17.36 -6.60 -12.43
CA ARG A 149 16.93 -6.71 -13.81
C ARG A 149 15.84 -7.77 -13.88
N LEU A 150 14.68 -7.41 -14.41
CA LEU A 150 13.58 -8.36 -14.54
C LEU A 150 13.89 -9.37 -15.67
N PRO A 151 13.58 -10.66 -15.46
CA PRO A 151 13.84 -11.71 -16.44
C PRO A 151 13.08 -11.50 -17.75
#